data_AF-A0A914WP44-F1
#
_entry.id   AF-A0A914WP44-F1
#
_cell.length_a   1.000
_cell.length_b   1.000
_cell.length_c   1.000
_cell.angle_alpha   90.00
_cell.angle_beta   90.00
_cell.angle_gamma   90.00
#
_symmetry.space_group_name_H-M   'P 1'
#
loop_
_entity.id
_entity.type
_entity.pdbx_description
1 polymer ?
#
loop_
_entity_poly.entity_id
_entity_poly.type
_entity_poly.pdbx_seq_one_letter_code
_entity_poly.pdbx_strand_id
1 'polypeptide(L)'
;MSNATELCALLAKQDDGSFVDSLLALRTSLLLPSSSESHLNIRCCDQHLCFLTDHCLPWLLDASKRETLSSTQVHDIGRLLNSLVDTLRSLRISLSSAQKTSTLKYVWQYWDYPAEATRHQCIKLLESVLRLHLDDCVTCREARVDKSSAWCAWLIGVLETVIRSGEGLRSRYKALLCFATLTSPSTLTEKLGDDFPERLLLALNNRSVTVVVSDLLCFLLSGASESQMRMWTTHLAAALSSDCSWLRASLKERVIPLLFKNNSRMCISLLEEMSGELNNSREFDMFLDELECDGAMLQIRTIVHWTRVCPLHGFVSVLINPQSNRSLGISCSTMTSWKILFLTRKSRYGRIWINPEFWDSSSEIIKDPRVEAALSWIH
;
A
#
# COMPACT_ATOMS: atom_id res chain seq x y z
N MET A 1 -28.54 -28.51 19.63
CA MET A 1 -27.56 -29.61 19.85
C MET A 1 -27.34 -30.52 18.62
N SER A 2 -28.11 -30.45 17.52
CA SER A 2 -27.88 -31.32 16.36
C SER A 2 -26.67 -30.92 15.50
N ASN A 3 -26.55 -29.64 15.11
CA ASN A 3 -25.59 -29.26 14.05
C ASN A 3 -24.12 -29.42 14.43
N ALA A 4 -23.70 -29.05 15.64
CA ALA A 4 -22.29 -29.18 16.06
C ALA A 4 -21.88 -30.65 16.22
N THR A 5 -22.77 -31.48 16.75
CA THR A 5 -22.54 -32.92 16.96
C THR A 5 -22.53 -33.68 15.64
N GLU A 6 -23.38 -33.30 14.68
CA GLU A 6 -23.33 -33.79 13.30
C GLU A 6 -22.05 -33.34 12.58
N LEU A 7 -21.61 -32.09 12.77
CA LEU A 7 -20.33 -31.63 12.24
C LEU A 7 -19.16 -32.42 12.82
N CYS A 8 -19.15 -32.66 14.14
CA CYS A 8 -18.15 -33.51 14.79
C CYS A 8 -18.14 -34.92 14.18
N ALA A 9 -19.32 -35.53 13.99
CA ALA A 9 -19.44 -36.87 13.43
C ALA A 9 -18.98 -36.94 11.96
N LEU A 10 -19.20 -35.86 11.18
CA LEU A 10 -18.70 -35.73 9.81
C LEU A 10 -17.18 -35.53 9.77
N LEU A 11 -16.65 -34.60 10.57
CA LEU A 11 -15.21 -34.34 10.63
C LEU A 11 -14.41 -35.53 11.18
N ALA A 12 -15.03 -36.38 12.01
CA ALA A 12 -14.45 -37.61 12.53
C ALA A 12 -14.36 -38.74 11.48
N LYS A 13 -15.18 -38.71 10.42
CA LYS A 13 -15.11 -39.66 9.32
C LYS A 13 -14.09 -39.15 8.29
N GLN A 14 -12.86 -39.68 8.34
CA GLN A 14 -11.74 -39.23 7.50
C GLN A 14 -11.66 -39.86 6.09
N ASP A 15 -12.66 -40.64 5.66
CA ASP A 15 -12.64 -41.30 4.35
C ASP A 15 -12.74 -40.29 3.18
N ASP A 16 -12.14 -40.62 2.03
CA ASP A 16 -12.04 -39.67 0.89
C ASP A 16 -13.40 -39.24 0.31
N GLY A 17 -14.43 -40.08 0.44
CA GLY A 17 -15.80 -39.74 0.06
C GLY A 17 -16.47 -38.73 1.00
N SER A 18 -16.12 -38.71 2.31
CA SER A 18 -16.70 -37.80 3.30
C SER A 18 -15.97 -36.47 3.42
N PHE A 19 -14.79 -36.32 2.81
CA PHE A 19 -14.00 -35.09 2.89
C PHE A 19 -14.71 -33.88 2.24
N VAL A 20 -15.23 -34.05 1.03
CA VAL A 20 -15.94 -32.97 0.30
C VAL A 20 -17.23 -32.59 1.01
N ASP A 21 -17.97 -33.58 1.51
CA ASP A 21 -19.18 -33.37 2.31
C ASP A 21 -18.88 -32.64 3.63
N SER A 22 -17.75 -32.96 4.28
CA SER A 22 -17.30 -32.28 5.49
C SER A 22 -16.91 -30.82 5.23
N LEU A 23 -16.23 -30.53 4.11
CA LEU A 23 -15.94 -29.16 3.67
C LEU A 23 -17.23 -28.38 3.38
N LEU A 24 -18.21 -28.99 2.71
CA LEU A 24 -19.51 -28.39 2.42
C LEU A 24 -20.32 -28.12 3.70
N ALA A 25 -20.35 -29.06 4.63
CA ALA A 25 -21.03 -28.90 5.92
C ALA A 25 -20.39 -27.78 6.76
N LEU A 26 -19.06 -27.74 6.82
CA LEU A 26 -18.32 -26.70 7.54
C LEU A 26 -18.52 -25.32 6.88
N ARG A 27 -18.49 -25.26 5.54
CA ARG A 27 -18.81 -24.05 4.77
C ARG A 27 -20.19 -23.51 5.12
N THR A 28 -21.19 -24.38 5.12
CA THR A 28 -22.59 -24.00 5.40
C THR A 28 -22.73 -23.48 6.83
N SER A 29 -22.03 -24.11 7.78
CA SER A 29 -22.07 -23.73 9.19
C SER A 29 -21.34 -22.41 9.50
N LEU A 30 -20.26 -22.10 8.79
CA LEU A 30 -19.51 -20.85 8.95
C LEU A 30 -20.14 -19.65 8.22
N LEU A 31 -21.01 -19.88 7.23
CA LEU A 31 -21.63 -18.82 6.42
C LEU A 31 -23.05 -18.43 6.86
N LEU A 32 -23.67 -19.17 7.80
CA LEU A 32 -25.01 -18.86 8.30
C LEU A 32 -24.96 -17.74 9.36
N PRO A 33 -25.65 -16.59 9.14
CA PRO A 33 -25.61 -15.50 10.10
C PRO A 33 -26.53 -15.73 11.30
N SER A 34 -26.03 -15.41 12.50
CA SER A 34 -26.76 -14.73 13.59
C SER A 34 -27.68 -15.47 14.59
N SER A 35 -27.83 -16.79 14.58
CA SER A 35 -28.52 -17.49 15.71
C SER A 35 -27.84 -18.76 16.25
N SER A 36 -26.88 -19.33 15.51
CA SER A 36 -26.15 -20.55 15.88
C SER A 36 -24.70 -20.32 16.36
N GLU A 37 -24.22 -19.07 16.35
CA GLU A 37 -22.86 -18.71 16.80
C GLU A 37 -22.59 -19.11 18.26
N SER A 38 -23.64 -19.21 19.07
CA SER A 38 -23.54 -19.63 20.47
C SER A 38 -22.97 -21.03 20.62
N HIS A 39 -23.27 -21.98 19.72
CA HIS A 39 -22.86 -23.38 19.92
C HIS A 39 -21.42 -23.69 19.48
N LEU A 40 -20.90 -22.96 18.49
CA LEU A 40 -19.53 -23.14 18.00
C LEU A 40 -18.49 -22.51 18.94
N ASN A 41 -18.94 -21.60 19.82
CA ASN A 41 -18.12 -20.91 20.81
C ASN A 41 -18.25 -21.48 22.24
N ILE A 42 -18.94 -22.61 22.42
CA ILE A 42 -19.04 -23.25 23.74
C ILE A 42 -17.77 -24.05 24.03
N ARG A 43 -17.20 -23.79 25.20
CA ARG A 43 -16.19 -24.65 25.82
C ARG A 43 -16.85 -25.93 26.30
N CYS A 44 -16.29 -27.09 25.93
CA CYS A 44 -16.77 -28.35 26.48
C CYS A 44 -16.15 -28.66 27.86
N CYS A 45 -14.96 -28.11 28.17
CA CYS A 45 -14.30 -28.19 29.47
C CYS A 45 -13.20 -27.11 29.58
N ASP A 46 -12.53 -27.03 30.73
CA ASP A 46 -11.45 -26.05 31.00
C ASP A 46 -10.22 -26.20 30.10
N GLN A 47 -10.05 -27.37 29.47
CA GLN A 47 -8.91 -27.65 28.58
C GLN A 47 -9.16 -27.18 27.13
N HIS A 48 -10.41 -26.93 26.76
CA HIS A 48 -10.80 -26.58 25.39
C HIS A 48 -11.27 -25.13 25.32
N LEU A 49 -10.79 -24.38 24.33
CA LEU A 49 -11.11 -22.98 24.11
C LEU A 49 -12.43 -22.80 23.38
N CYS A 50 -12.61 -23.50 22.27
CA CYS A 50 -13.87 -23.65 21.55
C CYS A 50 -13.72 -24.67 20.42
N PHE A 51 -14.85 -25.16 19.91
CA PHE A 51 -14.89 -26.12 18.82
C PHE A 51 -14.13 -25.65 17.57
N LEU A 52 -14.19 -24.34 17.25
CA LEU A 52 -13.53 -23.77 16.08
C LEU A 52 -11.99 -23.86 16.16
N THR A 53 -11.41 -23.57 17.33
CA THR A 53 -9.95 -23.59 17.50
C THR A 53 -9.41 -24.99 17.70
N ASP A 54 -10.17 -25.85 18.39
CA ASP A 54 -9.67 -27.12 18.90
C ASP A 54 -9.92 -28.27 17.92
N HIS A 55 -10.94 -28.17 17.05
CA HIS A 55 -11.28 -29.20 16.08
C HIS A 55 -11.26 -28.70 14.64
N CYS A 56 -11.98 -27.61 14.32
CA CYS A 56 -12.08 -27.15 12.92
C CYS A 56 -10.75 -26.69 12.34
N LEU A 57 -9.98 -25.90 13.08
CA LEU A 57 -8.69 -25.40 12.62
C LEU A 57 -7.66 -26.54 12.39
N PRO A 58 -7.39 -27.43 13.37
CA PRO A 58 -6.49 -28.56 13.14
C PRO A 58 -6.94 -29.45 11.97
N TRP A 59 -8.24 -29.75 11.88
CA TRP A 59 -8.77 -30.58 10.80
C TRP A 59 -8.53 -29.96 9.42
N LEU A 60 -8.78 -28.65 9.25
CA LEU A 60 -8.50 -27.96 7.98
C LEU A 60 -7.01 -27.95 7.65
N LEU A 61 -6.15 -27.75 8.65
CA LEU A 61 -4.70 -27.74 8.45
C LEU A 61 -4.17 -29.13 8.12
N ASP A 62 -4.70 -30.18 8.73
CA ASP A 62 -4.30 -31.55 8.41
C ASP A 62 -4.84 -31.99 7.05
N ALA A 63 -6.07 -31.62 6.72
CA ALA A 63 -6.63 -31.79 5.39
C ALA A 63 -5.75 -31.16 4.30
N SER A 64 -5.16 -29.99 4.58
CA SER A 64 -4.29 -29.28 3.64
C SER A 64 -2.94 -29.96 3.34
N LYS A 65 -2.56 -30.96 4.14
CA LYS A 65 -1.30 -31.71 3.99
C LYS A 65 -1.45 -32.96 3.14
N ARG A 66 -2.66 -33.32 2.70
CA ARG A 66 -2.89 -34.49 1.84
C ARG A 66 -2.16 -34.32 0.51
N GLU A 67 -1.45 -35.35 0.05
CA GLU A 67 -0.56 -35.27 -1.13
C GLU A 67 -1.33 -35.07 -2.45
N THR A 68 -2.60 -35.45 -2.50
CA THR A 68 -3.41 -35.52 -3.74
C THR A 68 -4.47 -34.42 -3.86
N LEU A 69 -4.22 -33.24 -3.26
CA LEU A 69 -5.19 -32.14 -3.32
C LEU A 69 -5.28 -31.52 -4.72
N SER A 70 -6.50 -31.41 -5.23
CA SER A 70 -6.78 -30.64 -6.44
C SER A 70 -6.66 -29.14 -6.19
N SER A 71 -6.44 -28.35 -7.24
CA SER A 71 -6.40 -26.88 -7.14
C SER A 71 -7.69 -26.29 -6.53
N THR A 72 -8.85 -26.93 -6.75
CA THR A 72 -10.13 -26.48 -6.18
C THR A 72 -10.18 -26.77 -4.69
N GLN A 73 -9.71 -27.93 -4.24
CA GLN A 73 -9.65 -28.28 -2.82
C GLN A 73 -8.70 -27.37 -2.05
N VAL A 74 -7.51 -27.08 -2.59
CA VAL A 74 -6.59 -26.11 -1.98
C VAL A 74 -7.27 -24.74 -1.85
N HIS A 75 -7.92 -24.26 -2.92
CA HIS A 75 -8.64 -23.00 -2.86
C HIS A 75 -9.75 -22.99 -1.80
N ASP A 76 -10.57 -24.05 -1.74
CA ASP A 76 -11.68 -24.18 -0.80
C ASP A 76 -11.21 -24.23 0.66
N ILE A 77 -10.15 -25.00 0.95
CA ILE A 77 -9.52 -25.03 2.29
C ILE A 77 -9.04 -23.62 2.66
N GLY A 78 -8.33 -22.93 1.76
CA GLY A 78 -7.87 -21.56 1.99
C GLY A 78 -9.01 -20.58 2.27
N ARG A 79 -10.15 -20.72 1.56
CA ARG A 79 -11.34 -19.90 1.82
C ARG A 79 -11.95 -20.20 3.19
N LEU A 80 -12.04 -21.47 3.59
CA LEU A 80 -12.57 -21.86 4.90
C LEU A 80 -11.68 -21.43 6.05
N LEU A 81 -10.36 -21.53 5.89
CA LEU A 81 -9.41 -21.00 6.87
C LEU A 81 -9.56 -19.49 7.05
N ASN A 82 -9.73 -18.74 5.96
CA ASN A 82 -10.03 -17.30 6.02
C ASN A 82 -11.32 -17.02 6.80
N SER A 83 -12.41 -17.69 6.44
CA SER A 83 -13.70 -17.55 7.12
C SER A 83 -13.57 -17.88 8.61
N LEU A 84 -12.90 -18.98 8.96
CA LEU A 84 -12.69 -19.39 10.33
C LEU A 84 -11.90 -18.33 11.11
N VAL A 85 -10.77 -17.84 10.60
CA VAL A 85 -9.97 -16.82 11.28
C VAL A 85 -10.74 -15.50 11.42
N ASP A 86 -11.52 -15.11 10.40
CA ASP A 86 -12.39 -13.93 10.48
C ASP A 86 -13.48 -14.09 11.55
N THR A 87 -14.10 -15.28 11.67
CA THR A 87 -15.06 -15.59 12.74
C THR A 87 -14.40 -15.61 14.12
N LEU A 88 -13.21 -16.19 14.26
CA LEU A 88 -12.48 -16.14 15.53
C LEU A 88 -12.19 -14.69 15.94
N ARG A 89 -11.80 -13.85 14.99
CA ARG A 89 -11.57 -12.43 15.22
C ARG A 89 -12.85 -11.69 15.62
N SER A 90 -13.98 -11.93 14.95
CA SER A 90 -15.26 -11.28 15.30
C SER A 90 -15.73 -11.68 16.71
N LEU A 91 -15.51 -12.94 17.09
CA LEU A 91 -15.80 -13.47 18.41
C LEU A 91 -14.75 -13.12 19.48
N ARG A 92 -13.68 -12.40 19.11
CA ARG A 92 -12.53 -12.06 19.98
C ARG A 92 -11.88 -13.28 20.64
N ILE A 93 -11.81 -14.39 19.90
CA ILE A 93 -11.14 -15.61 20.33
C ILE A 93 -9.70 -15.57 19.84
N SER A 94 -8.77 -15.51 20.79
CA SER A 94 -7.33 -15.51 20.49
C SER A 94 -6.84 -16.89 20.08
N LEU A 95 -5.96 -16.94 19.08
CA LEU A 95 -5.22 -18.15 18.74
C LEU A 95 -3.88 -18.20 19.50
N SER A 96 -3.49 -19.39 19.93
CA SER A 96 -2.13 -19.62 20.43
C SER A 96 -1.08 -19.36 19.35
N SER A 97 0.15 -19.04 19.75
CA SER A 97 1.25 -18.83 18.80
C SER A 97 1.51 -20.07 17.93
N ALA A 98 1.34 -21.28 18.48
CA ALA A 98 1.49 -22.53 17.73
C ALA A 98 0.41 -22.70 16.65
N GLN A 99 -0.85 -22.37 16.95
CA GLN A 99 -1.95 -22.38 15.98
C GLN A 99 -1.72 -21.31 14.89
N LYS A 100 -1.36 -20.08 15.27
CA LYS A 100 -1.01 -19.01 14.32
C LYS A 100 0.09 -19.44 13.36
N THR A 101 1.19 -19.99 13.89
CA THR A 101 2.31 -20.50 13.07
C THR A 101 1.88 -21.65 12.16
N SER A 102 1.02 -22.57 12.63
CA SER A 102 0.53 -23.68 11.82
C SER A 102 -0.38 -23.22 10.68
N THR A 103 -1.22 -22.20 10.92
CA THR A 103 -1.99 -21.54 9.87
C THR A 103 -1.10 -20.86 8.85
N LEU A 104 0.00 -20.24 9.28
CA LEU A 104 0.95 -19.63 8.35
C LEU A 104 1.75 -20.66 7.55
N LYS A 105 2.01 -21.87 8.06
CA LYS A 105 2.61 -22.95 7.25
C LYS A 105 1.78 -23.26 6.00
N TYR A 106 0.45 -23.25 6.11
CA TYR A 106 -0.43 -23.38 4.95
C TYR A 106 -0.21 -22.24 3.94
N VAL A 107 -0.11 -20.99 4.43
CA VAL A 107 0.19 -19.83 3.56
C VAL A 107 1.50 -20.06 2.83
N TRP A 108 2.58 -20.41 3.53
CA TRP A 108 3.90 -20.59 2.92
C TRP A 108 3.97 -21.73 1.92
N GLN A 109 3.16 -22.77 2.11
CA GLN A 109 3.06 -23.89 1.18
C GLN A 109 2.38 -23.50 -0.14
N TYR A 110 1.38 -22.61 -0.10
CA TYR A 110 0.49 -22.35 -1.25
C TYR A 110 0.49 -20.90 -1.75
N TRP A 111 1.27 -19.99 -1.16
CA TRP A 111 1.32 -18.60 -1.61
C TRP A 111 1.98 -18.40 -2.97
N ASP A 112 2.75 -19.36 -3.48
CA ASP A 112 3.28 -19.35 -4.86
C ASP A 112 2.56 -20.37 -5.76
N TYR A 113 1.35 -20.77 -5.39
CA TYR A 113 0.58 -21.72 -6.16
C TYR A 113 0.21 -21.14 -7.55
N PRO A 114 0.20 -21.94 -8.63
CA PRO A 114 -0.05 -21.44 -9.99
C PRO A 114 -1.37 -20.67 -10.14
N ALA A 115 -2.43 -21.12 -9.46
CA ALA A 115 -3.72 -20.46 -9.48
C ALA A 115 -3.69 -19.13 -8.70
N GLU A 116 -3.95 -18.01 -9.38
CA GLU A 116 -3.98 -16.68 -8.74
C GLU A 116 -5.02 -16.56 -7.62
N ALA A 117 -6.17 -17.21 -7.78
CA ALA A 117 -7.21 -17.26 -6.75
C ALA A 117 -6.69 -17.87 -5.43
N THR A 118 -5.88 -18.92 -5.50
CA THR A 118 -5.26 -19.56 -4.32
C THR A 118 -4.24 -18.63 -3.67
N ARG A 119 -3.36 -18.01 -4.46
CA ARG A 119 -2.38 -17.02 -3.94
C ARG A 119 -3.08 -15.87 -3.24
N HIS A 120 -4.18 -15.38 -3.80
CA HIS A 120 -5.00 -14.34 -3.17
C HIS A 120 -5.57 -14.79 -1.83
N GLN A 121 -6.10 -16.03 -1.73
CA GLN A 121 -6.56 -16.58 -0.44
C GLN A 121 -5.43 -16.69 0.58
N CYS A 122 -4.23 -17.10 0.18
CA CYS A 122 -3.06 -17.17 1.07
C CYS A 122 -2.67 -15.80 1.63
N ILE A 123 -2.61 -14.76 0.78
CA ILE A 123 -2.31 -13.39 1.24
C ILE A 123 -3.41 -12.86 2.17
N LYS A 124 -4.68 -13.11 1.84
CA LYS A 124 -5.80 -12.73 2.72
C LYS A 124 -5.70 -13.43 4.07
N LEU A 125 -5.35 -14.72 4.09
CA LEU A 125 -5.21 -15.49 5.32
C LEU A 125 -4.05 -14.98 6.18
N LEU A 126 -2.91 -14.68 5.56
CA LEU A 126 -1.79 -14.03 6.22
C LEU A 126 -2.25 -12.73 6.89
N GLU A 127 -2.94 -11.87 6.15
CA GLU A 127 -3.44 -10.60 6.65
C GLU A 127 -4.40 -10.78 7.84
N SER A 128 -5.34 -11.72 7.76
CA SER A 128 -6.28 -12.01 8.86
C SER A 128 -5.57 -12.57 10.09
N VAL A 129 -4.58 -13.46 9.93
CA VAL A 129 -3.77 -13.98 11.05
C VAL A 129 -2.92 -12.89 11.69
N LEU A 130 -2.32 -12.00 10.89
CA LEU A 130 -1.56 -10.85 11.39
C LEU A 130 -2.47 -9.91 12.17
N ARG A 131 -3.65 -9.56 11.64
CA ARG A 131 -4.63 -8.73 12.37
C ARG A 131 -5.02 -9.34 13.71
N LEU A 132 -5.39 -10.62 13.71
CA LEU A 132 -5.72 -11.35 14.93
C LEU A 132 -4.57 -11.26 15.94
N HIS A 133 -3.32 -11.46 15.50
CA HIS A 133 -2.16 -11.32 16.38
C HIS A 133 -1.96 -9.90 16.90
N LEU A 134 -2.11 -8.88 16.06
CA LEU A 134 -1.93 -7.47 16.45
C LEU A 134 -3.00 -6.99 17.43
N ASP A 135 -4.18 -7.60 17.42
CA ASP A 135 -5.26 -7.30 18.37
C ASP A 135 -5.04 -8.03 19.72
N ASP A 136 -4.52 -9.26 19.66
CA ASP A 136 -4.24 -10.11 20.84
C ASP A 136 -2.96 -9.72 21.59
N CYS A 137 -1.88 -9.41 20.88
CA CYS A 137 -0.54 -9.27 21.45
C CYS A 137 -0.35 -7.90 22.11
N VAL A 138 -0.09 -7.90 23.42
CA VAL A 138 0.12 -6.68 24.22
C VAL A 138 1.23 -5.82 23.63
N THR A 139 2.43 -6.38 23.39
CA THR A 139 3.57 -5.66 22.83
C THR A 139 3.27 -4.99 21.49
N CYS A 140 2.67 -5.73 20.57
CA CYS A 140 2.37 -5.20 19.23
C CYS A 140 1.21 -4.18 19.27
N ARG A 141 0.27 -4.34 20.19
CA ARG A 141 -0.85 -3.41 20.39
C ARG A 141 -0.38 -2.10 21.00
N GLU A 142 0.49 -2.14 22.00
CA GLU A 142 1.12 -0.96 22.60
C GLU A 142 1.98 -0.23 21.57
N ALA A 143 2.77 -0.96 20.78
CA ALA A 143 3.58 -0.37 19.71
C ALA A 143 2.74 0.40 18.67
N ARG A 144 1.52 -0.05 18.37
CA ARG A 144 0.58 0.67 17.50
C ARG A 144 0.07 1.98 18.14
N VAL A 145 -0.13 2.00 19.45
CA VAL A 145 -0.64 3.18 20.18
C VAL A 145 0.47 4.22 20.36
N ASP A 146 1.63 3.76 20.82
CA ASP A 146 2.78 4.62 21.15
C ASP A 146 3.64 4.95 19.91
N LYS A 147 3.28 4.41 18.74
CA LYS A 147 4.07 4.48 17.50
C LYS A 147 5.51 4.00 17.69
N SER A 148 5.72 3.05 18.60
CA SER A 148 7.04 2.47 18.85
C SER A 148 7.36 1.43 17.78
N SER A 149 8.64 1.22 17.49
CA SER A 149 9.09 0.19 16.54
C SER A 149 9.20 -1.21 17.19
N ALA A 150 8.59 -1.40 18.36
CA ALA A 150 8.68 -2.64 19.12
C ALA A 150 7.72 -3.71 18.57
N TRP A 151 8.27 -4.70 17.88
CA TRP A 151 7.51 -5.88 17.45
C TRP A 151 7.88 -7.08 18.33
N CYS A 152 6.89 -7.93 18.64
CA CYS A 152 7.19 -9.16 19.36
C CYS A 152 8.00 -10.13 18.49
N ALA A 153 8.70 -11.07 19.13
CA ALA A 153 9.56 -12.04 18.44
C ALA A 153 8.81 -12.89 17.40
N TRP A 154 7.53 -13.18 17.64
CA TRP A 154 6.72 -13.93 16.67
C TRP A 154 6.50 -13.12 15.38
N LEU A 155 6.12 -11.85 15.49
CA LEU A 155 5.88 -10.99 14.33
C LEU A 155 7.17 -10.76 13.53
N ILE A 156 8.30 -10.57 14.23
CA ILE A 156 9.63 -10.47 13.61
C ILE A 156 9.95 -11.76 12.85
N GLY A 157 9.76 -12.94 13.46
CA GLY A 157 10.00 -14.22 12.78
C GLY A 157 9.13 -14.43 11.53
N VAL A 158 7.88 -13.95 11.54
CA VAL A 158 7.02 -13.96 10.35
C VAL A 158 7.58 -13.03 9.27
N LEU A 159 7.98 -11.80 9.62
CA LEU A 159 8.59 -10.87 8.66
C LEU A 159 9.87 -11.46 8.07
N GLU A 160 10.75 -12.02 8.88
CA GLU A 160 11.99 -12.66 8.41
C GLU A 160 11.72 -13.81 7.45
N THR A 161 10.67 -14.59 7.69
CA THR A 161 10.24 -15.66 6.77
C THR A 161 9.82 -15.08 5.42
N VAL A 162 9.10 -13.96 5.41
CA VAL A 162 8.74 -13.24 4.18
C VAL A 162 9.97 -12.68 3.49
N ILE A 163 10.91 -12.07 4.22
CA ILE A 163 12.14 -11.51 3.63
C ILE A 163 13.00 -12.62 2.99
N ARG A 164 13.13 -13.77 3.65
CA ARG A 164 13.92 -14.92 3.17
C ARG A 164 13.30 -15.66 1.99
N SER A 165 12.04 -15.37 1.66
CA SER A 165 11.39 -15.95 0.49
C SER A 165 11.94 -15.39 -0.83
N GLY A 166 11.79 -16.13 -1.93
CA GLY A 166 12.39 -15.75 -3.22
C GLY A 166 11.98 -14.35 -3.71
N GLU A 167 12.95 -13.59 -4.25
CA GLU A 167 12.74 -12.23 -4.79
C GLU A 167 11.84 -12.20 -6.03
N GLY A 168 11.70 -13.33 -6.74
CA GLY A 168 10.77 -13.44 -7.88
C GLY A 168 9.29 -13.61 -7.50
N LEU A 169 8.97 -13.73 -6.20
CA LEU A 169 7.64 -14.11 -5.75
C LEU A 169 6.72 -12.89 -5.59
N ARG A 170 5.70 -12.77 -6.44
CA ARG A 170 4.67 -11.72 -6.33
C ARG A 170 4.02 -11.69 -4.94
N SER A 171 3.83 -12.86 -4.33
CA SER A 171 3.22 -13.01 -3.00
C SER A 171 4.09 -12.47 -1.86
N ARG A 172 5.42 -12.47 -2.01
CA ARG A 172 6.33 -11.84 -1.06
C ARG A 172 6.04 -10.34 -0.94
N TYR A 173 5.96 -9.64 -2.06
CA TYR A 173 5.71 -8.19 -2.06
C TYR A 173 4.28 -7.85 -1.60
N LYS A 174 3.29 -8.69 -1.94
CA LYS A 174 1.94 -8.55 -1.37
C LYS A 174 1.94 -8.72 0.15
N ALA A 175 2.70 -9.68 0.67
CA ALA A 175 2.85 -9.88 2.11
C ALA A 175 3.51 -8.67 2.78
N LEU A 176 4.60 -8.13 2.20
CA LEU A 176 5.25 -6.92 2.69
C LEU A 176 4.30 -5.72 2.68
N LEU A 177 3.46 -5.58 1.64
CA LEU A 177 2.43 -4.54 1.60
C LEU A 177 1.38 -4.72 2.71
N CYS A 178 0.97 -5.96 3.00
CA CYS A 178 0.10 -6.25 4.14
C CYS A 178 0.77 -5.83 5.47
N PHE A 179 2.05 -6.16 5.67
CA PHE A 179 2.80 -5.69 6.85
C PHE A 179 2.79 -4.17 6.95
N ALA A 180 3.16 -3.47 5.88
CA ALA A 180 3.21 -2.00 5.84
C ALA A 180 1.86 -1.39 6.23
N THR A 181 0.77 -1.97 5.72
CA THR A 181 -0.59 -1.52 5.96
C THR A 181 -1.02 -1.71 7.42
N LEU A 182 -0.58 -2.80 8.05
CA LEU A 182 -1.01 -3.17 9.41
C LEU A 182 -0.17 -2.54 10.53
N THR A 183 1.10 -2.25 10.29
CA THR A 183 2.05 -1.79 11.34
C THR A 183 2.57 -0.37 11.14
N SER A 184 2.39 0.21 9.95
CA SER A 184 2.98 1.45 9.42
C SER A 184 4.19 1.25 8.48
N PRO A 185 4.30 2.07 7.42
CA PRO A 185 5.43 2.08 6.49
C PRO A 185 6.81 2.34 7.11
N SER A 186 6.90 3.32 8.01
CA SER A 186 8.15 3.77 8.60
C SER A 186 8.77 2.68 9.46
N THR A 187 7.96 2.03 10.31
CA THR A 187 8.40 0.90 11.14
C THR A 187 8.83 -0.29 10.28
N LEU A 188 8.08 -0.60 9.22
CA LEU A 188 8.48 -1.70 8.34
C LEU A 188 9.83 -1.41 7.66
N THR A 189 10.03 -0.20 7.16
CA THR A 189 11.30 0.19 6.50
C THR A 189 12.49 0.07 7.46
N GLU A 190 12.33 0.48 8.72
CA GLU A 190 13.35 0.30 9.77
C GLU A 190 13.71 -1.18 9.99
N LYS A 191 12.72 -2.09 9.93
CA LYS A 191 12.96 -3.54 10.09
C LYS A 191 13.55 -4.22 8.86
N LEU A 192 13.38 -3.64 7.67
CA LEU A 192 13.85 -4.23 6.42
C LEU A 192 15.33 -3.95 6.14
N GLY A 193 15.90 -2.94 6.81
CA GLY A 193 17.30 -2.54 6.68
C GLY A 193 17.54 -1.53 5.57
N ASP A 194 18.72 -0.90 5.61
CA ASP A 194 19.10 0.21 4.73
C ASP A 194 19.33 -0.22 3.27
N ASP A 195 19.57 -1.51 3.01
CA ASP A 195 19.77 -2.08 1.68
C ASP A 195 18.46 -2.44 0.95
N PHE A 196 17.33 -2.41 1.68
CA PHE A 196 16.04 -2.80 1.13
C PHE A 196 15.55 -1.90 -0.02
N PRO A 197 15.71 -0.56 0.02
CA PRO A 197 15.33 0.31 -1.09
C PRO A 197 15.96 -0.09 -2.42
N GLU A 198 17.26 -0.36 -2.43
CA GLU A 198 17.99 -0.78 -3.62
C GLU A 198 17.46 -2.12 -4.14
N ARG A 199 17.30 -3.11 -3.26
CA ARG A 199 16.71 -4.42 -3.64
C ARG A 199 15.30 -4.30 -4.19
N LEU A 200 14.48 -3.41 -3.63
CA LEU A 200 13.12 -3.17 -4.10
C LEU A 200 13.10 -2.54 -5.49
N LEU A 201 14.01 -1.59 -5.76
CA LEU A 201 14.15 -0.97 -7.08
C LEU A 201 14.65 -1.98 -8.12
N LEU A 202 15.63 -2.82 -7.77
CA LEU A 202 16.10 -3.89 -8.65
C LEU A 202 14.96 -4.87 -9.02
N ALA A 203 14.03 -5.13 -8.10
CA ALA A 203 12.87 -5.99 -8.36
C ALA A 203 11.91 -5.42 -9.42
N LEU A 204 11.94 -4.11 -9.71
CA LEU A 204 11.14 -3.52 -10.80
C LEU A 204 11.53 -4.08 -12.18
N ASN A 205 12.75 -4.58 -12.34
CA ASN A 205 13.21 -5.22 -13.58
C ASN A 205 12.47 -6.53 -13.90
N ASN A 206 11.75 -7.10 -12.94
CA ASN A 206 10.99 -8.32 -13.14
C ASN A 206 9.51 -8.01 -13.39
N ARG A 207 9.10 -8.14 -14.67
CA ARG A 207 7.73 -7.86 -15.15
C ARG A 207 6.62 -8.55 -14.35
N SER A 208 6.87 -9.73 -13.77
CA SER A 208 5.83 -10.46 -13.03
C SER A 208 5.48 -9.81 -11.67
N VAL A 209 6.41 -9.03 -11.12
CA VAL A 209 6.29 -8.37 -9.82
C VAL A 209 6.29 -6.84 -9.90
N THR A 210 6.72 -6.22 -11.01
CA THR A 210 6.81 -4.75 -11.17
C THR A 210 5.55 -4.02 -10.68
N VAL A 211 4.36 -4.56 -10.98
CA VAL A 211 3.07 -4.02 -10.53
C VAL A 211 3.00 -3.90 -9.01
N VAL A 212 3.19 -5.02 -8.30
CA VAL A 212 3.06 -5.04 -6.83
C VAL A 212 4.23 -4.35 -6.14
N VAL A 213 5.42 -4.40 -6.73
CA VAL A 213 6.61 -3.68 -6.25
C VAL A 213 6.37 -2.17 -6.33
N SER A 214 5.79 -1.68 -7.43
CA SER A 214 5.45 -0.25 -7.57
C SER A 214 4.42 0.19 -6.53
N ASP A 215 3.38 -0.63 -6.30
CA ASP A 215 2.36 -0.34 -5.28
C ASP A 215 2.98 -0.30 -3.87
N LEU A 216 3.84 -1.28 -3.54
CA LEU A 216 4.57 -1.32 -2.28
C LEU A 216 5.49 -0.11 -2.12
N LEU A 217 6.28 0.23 -3.13
CA LEU A 217 7.18 1.38 -3.13
C LEU A 217 6.42 2.67 -2.86
N CYS A 218 5.32 2.92 -3.57
CA CYS A 218 4.51 4.12 -3.38
C CYS A 218 3.90 4.17 -1.98
N PHE A 219 3.45 3.03 -1.46
CA PHE A 219 2.91 2.94 -0.10
C PHE A 219 3.99 3.23 0.96
N LEU A 220 5.19 2.66 0.80
CA LEU A 220 6.32 2.91 1.70
C LEU A 220 6.70 4.39 1.73
N LEU A 221 6.79 5.01 0.54
CA LEU A 221 7.13 6.42 0.39
C LEU A 221 6.07 7.36 0.94
N SER A 222 4.80 6.99 0.90
CA SER A 222 3.70 7.81 1.45
C SER A 222 3.78 7.95 2.98
N GLY A 223 4.44 7.02 3.67
CA GLY A 223 4.62 7.04 5.14
C GLY A 223 6.07 7.19 5.61
N ALA A 224 6.99 7.56 4.71
CA ALA A 224 8.41 7.70 5.01
C ALA A 224 8.68 8.92 5.91
N SER A 225 9.60 8.78 6.86
CA SER A 225 10.17 9.92 7.60
C SER A 225 10.99 10.83 6.68
N GLU A 226 11.40 12.01 7.15
CA GLU A 226 12.24 12.90 6.33
C GLU A 226 13.60 12.30 5.98
N SER A 227 14.23 11.57 6.90
CA SER A 227 15.48 10.86 6.62
C SER A 227 15.29 9.74 5.61
N GLN A 228 14.20 8.97 5.73
CA GLN A 228 13.83 7.93 4.78
C GLN A 228 13.53 8.53 3.39
N MET A 229 12.81 9.65 3.32
CA MET A 229 12.54 10.33 2.05
C MET A 229 13.83 10.70 1.33
N ARG A 230 14.82 11.29 2.02
CA ARG A 230 16.12 11.62 1.39
C ARG A 230 16.82 10.39 0.84
N MET A 231 16.92 9.33 1.65
CA MET A 231 17.50 8.04 1.24
C MET A 231 16.81 7.50 -0.02
N TRP A 232 15.47 7.43 -0.01
CA TRP A 232 14.71 6.97 -1.16
C TRP A 232 14.87 7.86 -2.39
N THR A 233 14.95 9.19 -2.21
CA THR A 233 15.17 10.14 -3.30
C THR A 233 16.48 9.85 -4.01
N THR A 234 17.57 9.67 -3.25
CA THR A 234 18.89 9.33 -3.81
C THR A 234 18.86 8.02 -4.59
N HIS A 235 18.23 6.97 -4.04
CA HIS A 235 18.12 5.69 -4.76
C HIS A 235 17.26 5.78 -6.03
N LEU A 236 16.16 6.55 -5.98
CA LEU A 236 15.30 6.76 -7.15
C LEU A 236 16.00 7.58 -8.23
N ALA A 237 16.73 8.64 -7.86
CA ALA A 237 17.54 9.43 -8.79
C ALA A 237 18.59 8.55 -9.48
N ALA A 238 19.35 7.77 -8.71
CA ALA A 238 20.33 6.82 -9.25
C ALA A 238 19.68 5.78 -10.20
N ALA A 239 18.50 5.26 -9.85
CA ALA A 239 17.78 4.31 -10.70
C ALA A 239 17.26 4.94 -12.00
N LEU A 240 16.80 6.20 -11.97
CA LEU A 240 16.38 6.97 -13.14
C LEU A 240 17.54 7.35 -14.06
N SER A 241 18.73 7.53 -13.49
CA SER A 241 19.97 7.80 -14.22
C SER A 241 20.69 6.52 -14.66
N SER A 242 20.19 5.33 -14.30
CA SER A 242 20.83 4.06 -14.66
C SER A 242 20.74 3.73 -16.15
N ASP A 243 21.71 2.95 -16.64
CA ASP A 243 21.70 2.43 -18.03
C ASP A 243 20.57 1.40 -18.28
N CYS A 244 19.89 0.93 -17.23
CA CYS A 244 18.84 -0.06 -17.34
C CYS A 244 17.55 0.57 -17.89
N SER A 245 17.32 0.45 -19.20
CA SER A 245 16.13 0.99 -19.87
C SER A 245 14.81 0.51 -19.25
N TRP A 246 14.75 -0.76 -18.81
CA TRP A 246 13.56 -1.34 -18.17
C TRP A 246 13.26 -0.72 -16.81
N LEU A 247 14.28 -0.52 -15.98
CA LEU A 247 14.14 0.15 -14.68
C LEU A 247 13.62 1.56 -14.88
N ARG A 248 14.25 2.32 -15.77
CA ARG A 248 13.84 3.69 -16.10
C ARG A 248 12.41 3.76 -16.62
N ALA A 249 12.03 2.90 -17.56
CA ALA A 249 10.67 2.84 -18.09
C ALA A 249 9.65 2.50 -16.98
N SER A 250 9.93 1.49 -16.15
CA SER A 250 9.07 1.10 -15.04
C SER A 250 8.87 2.24 -14.03
N LEU A 251 9.91 3.01 -13.76
CA LEU A 251 9.84 4.18 -12.89
C LEU A 251 9.00 5.30 -13.52
N LYS A 252 9.30 5.67 -14.78
CA LYS A 252 8.61 6.76 -15.50
C LYS A 252 7.13 6.47 -15.73
N GLU A 253 6.79 5.25 -16.17
CA GLU A 253 5.42 4.91 -16.58
C GLU A 253 4.51 4.57 -15.40
N ARG A 254 5.07 4.18 -14.25
CA ARG A 254 4.28 3.62 -13.15
C ARG A 254 4.55 4.26 -11.80
N VAL A 255 5.80 4.24 -11.34
CA VAL A 255 6.15 4.70 -9.99
C VAL A 255 5.96 6.22 -9.88
N ILE A 256 6.55 6.98 -10.81
CA ILE A 256 6.49 8.43 -10.81
C ILE A 256 5.04 8.94 -10.83
N PRO A 257 4.16 8.48 -11.74
CA PRO A 257 2.75 8.89 -11.74
C PRO A 257 2.03 8.59 -10.41
N LEU A 258 2.29 7.42 -9.81
CA LEU A 258 1.70 7.04 -8.53
C LEU A 258 2.25 7.89 -7.37
N LEU A 259 3.52 8.26 -7.40
CA LEU A 259 4.12 9.18 -6.42
C LEU A 259 3.53 10.58 -6.56
N PHE A 260 3.33 11.09 -7.76
CA PHE A 260 2.71 12.40 -7.94
C PHE A 260 1.29 12.45 -7.40
N LYS A 261 0.54 11.35 -7.57
CA LYS A 261 -0.81 11.23 -7.05
C LYS A 261 -0.87 11.19 -5.52
N ASN A 262 0.09 10.54 -4.87
CA ASN A 262 0.00 10.18 -3.46
C ASN A 262 0.97 10.93 -2.52
N ASN A 263 2.07 11.47 -3.06
CA ASN A 263 3.14 12.14 -2.30
C ASN A 263 3.87 13.20 -3.15
N SER A 264 3.24 14.37 -3.29
CA SER A 264 3.78 15.50 -4.06
C SER A 264 5.10 16.04 -3.50
N ARG A 265 5.32 15.96 -2.18
CA ARG A 265 6.57 16.40 -1.53
C ARG A 265 7.77 15.57 -1.98
N MET A 266 7.61 14.25 -2.05
CA MET A 266 8.66 13.34 -2.53
C MET A 266 9.02 13.64 -3.99
N CYS A 267 8.01 13.93 -4.81
CA CYS A 267 8.25 14.23 -6.22
C CYS A 267 9.00 15.54 -6.42
N ILE A 268 8.70 16.58 -5.64
CA ILE A 268 9.45 17.83 -5.67
C ILE A 268 10.91 17.56 -5.28
N SER A 269 11.15 16.82 -4.19
CA SER A 269 12.51 16.47 -3.76
C SER A 269 13.26 15.67 -4.82
N LEU A 270 12.59 14.74 -5.52
CA LEU A 270 13.18 13.97 -6.62
C LEU A 270 13.54 14.86 -7.81
N LEU A 271 12.68 15.80 -8.18
CA LEU A 271 12.94 16.75 -9.26
C LEU A 271 14.11 17.68 -8.92
N GLU A 272 14.20 18.14 -7.67
CA GLU A 272 15.31 18.95 -7.16
C GLU A 272 16.63 18.19 -7.24
N GLU A 273 16.67 16.95 -6.72
CA GLU A 273 17.86 16.08 -6.76
C GLU A 273 18.33 15.84 -8.20
N MET A 274 17.40 15.43 -9.07
CA MET A 274 17.71 15.21 -10.49
C MET A 274 18.17 16.50 -11.18
N SER A 275 17.62 17.67 -10.83
CA SER A 275 18.04 18.94 -11.42
C SER A 275 19.44 19.38 -10.97
N GLY A 276 19.87 18.98 -9.77
CA GLY A 276 21.22 19.22 -9.26
C GLY A 276 22.26 18.30 -9.90
N GLU A 277 21.91 17.05 -10.18
CA GLU A 277 22.76 16.10 -10.91
C GLU A 277 22.83 16.40 -12.41
N LEU A 278 21.70 16.83 -13.01
CA LEU A 278 21.58 17.19 -14.43
C LEU A 278 21.89 18.67 -14.66
N ASN A 279 23.15 19.07 -14.47
CA ASN A 279 23.66 20.38 -14.92
C ASN A 279 23.62 20.56 -16.47
N ASN A 280 23.05 19.62 -17.22
CA ASN A 280 22.72 19.72 -18.63
C ASN A 280 21.19 19.80 -18.80
N SER A 281 20.66 21.00 -19.08
CA SER A 281 19.22 21.27 -19.13
C SER A 281 18.45 20.37 -20.11
N ARG A 282 19.09 19.88 -21.17
CA ARG A 282 18.43 19.18 -22.28
C ARG A 282 17.87 17.81 -21.92
N GLU A 283 18.56 17.02 -21.10
CA GLU A 283 18.09 15.69 -20.70
C GLU A 283 16.96 15.77 -19.68
N PHE A 284 17.02 16.75 -18.79
CA PHE A 284 15.95 17.03 -17.84
C PHE A 284 14.69 17.57 -18.55
N ASP A 285 14.85 18.46 -19.53
CA ASP A 285 13.73 18.98 -20.30
C ASP A 285 13.11 17.87 -21.17
N MET A 286 13.91 16.97 -21.77
CA MET A 286 13.40 15.77 -22.45
C MET A 286 12.69 14.80 -21.51
N PHE A 287 13.21 14.62 -20.29
CA PHE A 287 12.57 13.79 -19.26
C PHE A 287 11.19 14.35 -18.87
N LEU A 288 11.07 15.68 -18.72
CA LEU A 288 9.80 16.32 -18.45
C LEU A 288 8.82 16.24 -19.63
N ASP A 289 9.31 16.33 -20.87
CA ASP A 289 8.50 16.17 -22.08
C ASP A 289 8.03 14.70 -22.27
N GLU A 290 8.83 13.70 -21.88
CA GLU A 290 8.44 12.27 -21.90
C GLU A 290 7.40 11.90 -20.84
N LEU A 291 7.34 12.64 -19.72
CA LEU A 291 6.37 12.41 -18.65
C LEU A 291 4.99 13.04 -18.93
N GLU A 292 4.72 13.57 -20.14
CA GLU A 292 3.42 14.15 -20.54
C GLU A 292 2.28 13.11 -20.66
N CYS A 293 1.96 12.45 -19.54
CA CYS A 293 0.75 11.66 -19.35
C CYS A 293 -0.04 12.27 -18.18
N ASP A 294 -1.21 12.84 -18.51
CA ASP A 294 -2.23 13.45 -17.64
C ASP A 294 -1.99 14.87 -17.08
N GLY A 295 -3.10 15.62 -16.97
CA GLY A 295 -3.17 17.05 -16.63
C GLY A 295 -2.57 17.48 -15.27
N ALA A 296 -2.18 16.52 -14.42
CA ALA A 296 -1.37 16.79 -13.23
C ALA A 296 0.05 17.28 -13.58
N MET A 297 0.60 16.86 -14.73
CA MET A 297 1.96 17.22 -15.18
C MET A 297 2.09 18.66 -15.69
N LEU A 298 0.98 19.26 -16.16
CA LEU A 298 0.96 20.68 -16.56
C LEU A 298 1.24 21.61 -15.36
N GLN A 299 0.84 21.20 -14.15
CA GLN A 299 1.13 21.93 -12.92
C GLN A 299 2.63 21.86 -12.56
N ILE A 300 3.28 20.72 -12.81
CA ILE A 300 4.69 20.48 -12.49
C ILE A 300 5.62 21.28 -13.41
N ARG A 301 5.35 21.30 -14.72
CA ARG A 301 6.09 22.14 -15.67
C ARG A 301 6.00 23.62 -15.29
N THR A 302 4.85 24.04 -14.78
CA THR A 302 4.65 25.40 -14.26
C THR A 302 5.49 25.65 -13.00
N ILE A 303 5.49 24.73 -12.03
CA ILE A 303 6.28 24.85 -10.79
C ILE A 303 7.79 24.90 -11.09
N VAL A 304 8.31 23.97 -11.90
CA VAL A 304 9.73 23.86 -12.25
C VAL A 304 10.21 25.03 -13.10
N HIS A 305 9.37 25.54 -14.00
CA HIS A 305 9.72 26.73 -14.79
C HIS A 305 9.78 27.99 -13.92
N TRP A 306 8.88 28.13 -12.93
CA TRP A 306 8.88 29.26 -12.01
C TRP A 306 10.08 29.27 -11.05
N THR A 307 10.51 28.11 -10.53
CA THR A 307 11.71 28.02 -9.67
C THR A 307 13.01 28.34 -10.42
N ARG A 308 13.09 28.02 -11.72
CA ARG A 308 14.24 28.37 -12.57
C ARG A 308 14.30 29.86 -12.96
N VAL A 309 13.16 30.55 -13.02
CA VAL A 309 13.08 31.95 -13.47
C VAL A 309 13.27 32.96 -12.33
N CYS A 310 13.05 32.58 -11.06
CA CYS A 310 13.22 33.49 -9.93
C CYS A 310 13.81 32.79 -8.68
N PRO A 311 15.10 32.98 -8.36
CA PRO A 311 15.75 32.34 -7.19
C PRO A 311 15.26 32.87 -5.82
N LEU A 312 14.47 33.95 -5.79
CA LEU A 312 14.13 34.70 -4.57
C LEU A 312 12.77 34.32 -3.96
N HIS A 313 11.96 33.49 -4.63
CA HIS A 313 10.64 33.08 -4.12
C HIS A 313 10.62 31.57 -3.82
N GLY A 314 11.31 31.17 -2.76
CA GLY A 314 10.99 29.93 -2.07
C GLY A 314 9.60 30.05 -1.46
N PHE A 315 8.76 29.02 -1.64
CA PHE A 315 7.40 28.88 -1.09
C PHE A 315 6.26 29.69 -1.75
N VAL A 316 5.69 29.15 -2.83
CA VAL A 316 4.23 29.12 -3.02
C VAL A 316 3.82 27.82 -3.73
N SER A 317 3.41 26.81 -2.96
CA SER A 317 2.78 25.59 -3.50
C SER A 317 1.29 25.65 -3.18
N VAL A 318 0.47 26.22 -4.06
CA VAL A 318 -0.99 26.14 -3.94
C VAL A 318 -1.47 24.98 -4.82
N LEU A 319 -1.66 23.81 -4.22
CA LEU A 319 -2.32 22.66 -4.83
C LEU A 319 -3.84 22.91 -4.82
N ILE A 320 -4.42 23.27 -5.96
CA ILE A 320 -5.87 23.24 -6.16
C ILE A 320 -6.20 22.00 -6.99
N ASN A 321 -6.89 21.05 -6.37
CA ASN A 321 -7.54 19.94 -7.06
C ASN A 321 -8.77 20.51 -7.82
N PRO A 322 -8.81 20.46 -9.17
CA PRO A 322 -9.92 21.03 -9.94
C PRO A 322 -11.27 20.34 -9.71
N GLN A 323 -11.29 19.19 -9.02
CA GLN A 323 -12.50 18.41 -8.79
C GLN A 323 -13.05 18.49 -7.36
N SER A 324 -12.40 19.24 -6.45
CA SER A 324 -12.92 19.43 -5.09
C SER A 324 -13.04 20.90 -4.74
N ASN A 325 -14.27 21.39 -4.62
CA ASN A 325 -14.64 22.73 -4.13
C ASN A 325 -14.31 22.96 -2.63
N ARG A 326 -13.20 22.41 -2.11
CA ARG A 326 -12.78 22.58 -0.71
C ARG A 326 -11.36 23.11 -0.66
N SER A 327 -11.23 24.37 -0.25
CA SER A 327 -9.98 24.95 0.23
C SER A 327 -9.58 24.27 1.55
N LEU A 328 -8.42 23.62 1.58
CA LEU A 328 -7.78 23.24 2.84
C LEU A 328 -7.13 24.50 3.43
N GLY A 329 -7.73 25.05 4.48
CA GLY A 329 -7.25 26.23 5.17
C GLY A 329 -5.95 25.94 5.92
N ILE A 330 -4.91 26.73 5.63
CA ILE A 330 -3.75 26.89 6.50
C ILE A 330 -3.79 28.33 7.03
N SER A 331 -3.84 28.47 8.35
CA SER A 331 -3.66 29.77 9.02
C SER A 331 -2.17 30.09 9.10
N CYS A 332 -1.74 31.16 8.45
CA CYS A 332 -0.50 31.83 8.80
C CYS A 332 -0.82 33.30 9.07
N SER A 333 -0.77 33.68 10.34
CA SER A 333 -0.90 35.06 10.80
C SER A 333 0.38 35.80 10.41
N THR A 334 0.21 36.89 9.65
CA THR A 334 1.21 37.88 9.18
C THR A 334 1.63 37.73 7.72
N MET A 335 0.78 38.23 6.82
CA MET A 335 1.14 39.19 5.76
C MET A 335 -0.11 39.49 4.92
N THR A 336 -0.38 40.78 4.75
CA THR A 336 -1.52 41.31 4.03
C THR A 336 -1.40 41.05 2.53
N SER A 337 -2.48 40.49 1.96
CA SER A 337 -2.88 40.48 0.54
C SER A 337 -1.97 39.79 -0.48
N TRP A 338 -2.42 38.62 -0.98
CA TRP A 338 -2.02 38.08 -2.29
C TRP A 338 -3.26 37.59 -3.05
N LYS A 339 -3.46 38.09 -4.28
CA LYS A 339 -4.46 37.61 -5.24
C LYS A 339 -3.79 36.61 -6.19
N ILE A 340 -4.36 35.42 -6.35
CA ILE A 340 -3.86 34.35 -7.23
C ILE A 340 -4.33 34.62 -8.67
N LEU A 341 -3.39 34.66 -9.63
CA LEU A 341 -3.67 34.80 -11.05
C LEU A 341 -3.82 33.40 -11.69
N PHE A 342 -4.99 33.08 -12.24
CA PHE A 342 -5.20 31.87 -13.04
C PHE A 342 -4.88 32.15 -14.51
N LEU A 343 -3.88 31.47 -15.08
CA LEU A 343 -3.65 31.42 -16.52
C LEU A 343 -3.95 30.01 -17.02
N THR A 344 -5.03 29.85 -17.79
CA THR A 344 -5.29 28.63 -18.55
C THR A 344 -4.94 28.88 -20.01
N ARG A 345 -4.05 28.08 -20.59
CA ARG A 345 -3.67 28.17 -22.00
C ARG A 345 -4.61 27.28 -22.81
N LYS A 346 -5.54 27.87 -23.57
CA LYS A 346 -6.23 27.19 -24.67
C LYS A 346 -5.97 27.90 -26.00
N SER A 347 -5.24 27.18 -26.87
CA SER A 347 -5.12 27.28 -28.33
C SER A 347 -4.76 28.61 -29.03
N ARG A 348 -3.63 28.54 -29.75
CA ARG A 348 -3.24 29.09 -31.08
C ARG A 348 -3.58 30.52 -31.55
N TYR A 349 -4.31 31.35 -30.83
CA TYR A 349 -4.34 32.79 -31.11
C TYR A 349 -4.29 33.55 -29.79
N GLY A 350 -3.26 34.39 -29.63
CA GLY A 350 -2.99 35.11 -28.39
C GLY A 350 -4.14 36.03 -28.01
N ARG A 351 -4.99 35.58 -27.08
CA ARG A 351 -5.79 36.43 -26.19
C ARG A 351 -5.88 35.78 -24.82
N ILE A 352 -5.46 36.52 -23.81
CA ILE A 352 -5.65 36.19 -22.39
C ILE A 352 -7.07 36.62 -22.04
N TRP A 353 -7.88 35.70 -21.50
CA TRP A 353 -9.19 36.02 -20.94
C TRP A 353 -9.09 36.01 -19.42
N ILE A 354 -9.41 37.15 -18.80
CA ILE A 354 -9.56 37.27 -17.35
C ILE A 354 -11.05 37.08 -17.03
N ASN A 355 -11.38 36.16 -16.14
CA ASN A 355 -12.76 35.89 -15.74
C ASN A 355 -13.29 37.06 -14.87
N PRO A 356 -14.34 37.79 -15.29
CA PRO A 356 -14.82 38.99 -14.58
C PRO A 356 -15.44 38.71 -13.22
N GLU A 357 -15.86 37.47 -12.94
CA GLU A 357 -16.57 37.10 -11.70
C GLU A 357 -15.70 37.19 -10.43
N PHE A 358 -14.39 37.39 -10.57
CA PHE A 358 -13.45 37.55 -9.46
C PHE A 358 -12.95 39.00 -9.26
N TRP A 359 -13.53 39.96 -9.99
CA TRP A 359 -13.08 41.35 -9.95
C TRP A 359 -13.97 42.19 -9.03
N ASP A 360 -13.49 42.45 -7.81
CA ASP A 360 -14.10 43.47 -6.96
C ASP A 360 -13.64 44.87 -7.38
N SER A 361 -14.60 45.76 -7.59
CA SER A 361 -14.51 47.10 -8.20
C SER A 361 -13.71 48.15 -7.40
N SER A 362 -13.03 47.75 -6.33
CA SER A 362 -12.33 48.63 -5.39
C SER A 362 -10.80 48.50 -5.41
N SER A 363 -10.21 47.83 -6.41
CA SER A 363 -8.76 47.64 -6.48
C SER A 363 -8.07 48.85 -7.12
N GLU A 364 -7.30 49.63 -6.35
CA GLU A 364 -6.33 50.58 -6.91
C GLU A 364 -5.35 49.86 -7.84
N ILE A 365 -5.16 50.42 -9.04
CA ILE A 365 -4.15 49.96 -10.00
C ILE A 365 -2.79 50.34 -9.43
N ILE A 366 -2.13 49.43 -8.73
CA ILE A 366 -0.71 49.56 -8.46
C ILE A 366 0.01 49.28 -9.78
N LYS A 367 0.48 50.35 -10.42
CA LYS A 367 1.39 50.30 -11.55
C LYS A 367 2.77 49.85 -11.06
N ASP A 368 2.97 48.54 -10.93
CA ASP A 368 4.29 47.98 -10.67
C ASP A 368 5.07 47.94 -12.00
N PRO A 369 6.18 48.70 -12.14
CA PRO A 369 6.99 48.75 -13.36
C PRO A 369 7.53 47.38 -13.80
N ARG A 370 7.63 46.41 -12.89
CA ARG A 370 8.14 45.06 -13.17
C ARG A 370 7.09 44.19 -13.85
N VAL A 371 5.80 44.45 -13.59
CA VAL A 371 4.68 43.77 -14.26
C VAL A 371 4.49 44.33 -15.67
N GLU A 372 4.67 45.64 -15.87
CA GLU A 372 4.69 46.24 -17.21
C GLU A 372 5.87 45.75 -18.06
N ALA A 373 7.05 45.56 -17.46
CA ALA A 373 8.23 45.00 -18.15
C ALA A 373 8.05 43.53 -18.53
N ALA A 374 7.32 42.75 -17.74
CA ALA A 374 7.01 41.35 -18.06
C ALA A 374 5.94 41.25 -19.17
N LEU A 375 5.01 42.20 -19.25
CA LEU A 375 3.97 42.24 -20.28
C LEU A 375 4.48 42.81 -21.62
N SER A 376 5.46 43.71 -21.60
CA SER A 376 6.09 44.24 -22.83
C SER A 376 6.95 43.21 -23.57
N TRP A 377 7.37 42.13 -22.90
CA TRP A 377 8.09 41.01 -23.50
C TRP A 377 7.18 39.99 -24.21
N ILE A 378 5.86 40.11 -24.05
CA ILE A 378 4.85 39.17 -24.58
C ILE A 378 4.11 39.75 -25.80
N HIS A 379 4.41 40.99 -26.19
CA HIS A 379 4.09 41.55 -27.50
C HIS A 379 5.31 41.52 -28.41
#